data_AF-A0A0C2Z938-F1
#
_entry.id   AF-A0A0C2Z938-F1
#
_cell.length_a   1.000
_cell.length_b   1.000
_cell.length_c   1.000
_cell.angle_alpha   90.00
_cell.angle_beta   90.00
_cell.angle_gamma   90.00
#
_symmetry.space_group_name_H-M   'P 1'
#
loop_
_entity.id
_entity.type
_entity.pdbx_description
1 polymer ?
#
loop_
_entity_poly.entity_id
_entity_poly.type
_entity_poly.pdbx_seq_one_letter_code
_entity_poly.pdbx_strand_id
1 'polypeptide(L)'
;DALNNHRSTIMAPQISDEMRARIVVWHNENHLSPQEIADLVGCCIRTVYNVLSYHRDYGTLRDPSTRGSHGCERSLNMGDMNYISSLIDARPKIYLDEIQEELLNQRN
;
A
#
# COMPACT_ATOMS: atom_id res chain seq x y z
N ASP A 1 11.62 15.61 -38.57
CA ASP A 1 12.12 14.78 -37.47
C ASP A 1 10.99 14.25 -36.62
N ALA A 2 10.83 12.92 -36.67
CA ALA A 2 9.91 12.16 -35.86
C ALA A 2 10.55 11.82 -34.51
N LEU A 3 9.69 11.46 -33.53
CA LEU A 3 9.98 10.99 -32.16
C LEU A 3 10.12 12.13 -31.13
N ASN A 4 9.34 12.22 -30.06
CA ASN A 4 8.47 11.21 -29.48
C ASN A 4 7.44 11.85 -28.55
N ASN A 5 6.18 11.63 -28.91
CA ASN A 5 5.02 11.74 -28.07
C ASN A 5 5.09 10.64 -27.00
N HIS A 6 5.66 10.94 -25.83
CA HIS A 6 5.49 10.11 -24.63
C HIS A 6 5.31 11.03 -23.42
N ARG A 7 4.05 11.45 -23.23
CA ARG A 7 3.48 11.66 -21.90
C ARG A 7 3.52 10.31 -21.17
N SER A 8 4.69 9.95 -20.65
CA SER A 8 4.84 8.82 -19.75
C SER A 8 4.03 9.12 -18.49
N THR A 9 3.03 8.29 -18.26
CA THR A 9 2.23 8.18 -17.04
C THR A 9 3.12 8.40 -15.81
N ILE A 10 2.73 9.35 -14.97
CA ILE A 10 3.39 9.71 -13.71
C ILE A 10 3.24 8.53 -12.74
N MET A 11 4.09 7.51 -12.87
CA MET A 11 4.43 6.61 -11.78
C MET A 11 5.79 7.05 -11.27
N ALA A 12 5.85 7.45 -9.99
CA ALA A 12 7.12 7.75 -9.34
C ALA A 12 8.11 6.60 -9.61
N PRO A 13 9.37 6.87 -10.01
CA PRO A 13 10.35 5.83 -10.23
C PRO A 13 10.48 5.00 -8.95
N GLN A 14 9.97 3.78 -8.98
CA GLN A 14 10.15 2.86 -7.86
C GLN A 14 11.63 2.49 -7.87
N ILE A 15 12.38 2.95 -6.87
CA ILE A 15 13.75 2.52 -6.66
C ILE A 15 13.74 0.99 -6.52
N SER A 16 14.40 0.31 -7.46
CA SER A 16 14.57 -1.16 -7.47
C SER A 16 15.15 -1.65 -6.15
N ASP A 17 14.78 -2.85 -5.72
CA ASP A 17 15.29 -3.48 -4.50
C ASP A 17 16.83 -3.59 -4.52
N GLU A 18 17.44 -3.81 -5.69
CA GLU A 18 18.90 -3.79 -5.86
C GLU A 18 19.54 -2.45 -5.53
N MET A 19 18.85 -1.35 -5.87
CA MET A 19 19.32 -0.01 -5.59
C MET A 19 19.14 0.33 -4.12
N ARG A 20 18.04 -0.12 -3.50
CA ARG A 20 17.83 -0.01 -2.05
C ARG A 20 18.89 -0.76 -1.26
N ALA A 21 19.31 -1.94 -1.72
CA ALA A 21 20.41 -2.69 -1.12
C ALA A 21 21.74 -1.91 -1.21
N ARG A 22 22.03 -1.32 -2.37
CA ARG A 22 23.22 -0.47 -2.55
C ARG A 22 23.22 0.77 -1.66
N ILE A 23 22.07 1.42 -1.47
CA ILE A 23 21.91 2.55 -0.55
C ILE A 23 22.35 2.17 0.88
N VAL A 24 21.94 0.98 1.36
CA VAL A 24 22.31 0.49 2.69
C VAL A 24 23.82 0.23 2.80
N VAL A 25 24.41 -0.42 1.79
CA VAL A 25 25.86 -0.69 1.75
C VAL A 25 26.67 0.60 1.71
N TRP A 26 26.25 1.59 0.90
CA TRP A 26 26.92 2.89 0.83
C TRP A 26 26.88 3.66 2.14
N HIS A 27 25.76 3.60 2.86
CA HIS A 27 25.65 4.25 4.17
C HIS A 27 26.45 3.52 5.26
N ASN A 28 26.35 2.19 5.32
CA ASN A 28 26.90 1.42 6.45
C ASN A 28 28.39 1.08 6.28
N GLU A 29 28.83 0.73 5.06
CA GLU A 29 30.21 0.30 4.80
C GLU A 29 31.09 1.43 4.25
N ASN A 30 30.50 2.33 3.45
CA ASN A 30 31.26 3.41 2.80
C ASN A 30 31.10 4.76 3.53
N HIS A 31 30.29 4.81 4.60
CA HIS A 31 30.01 6.00 5.42
C HIS A 31 29.60 7.25 4.62
N LEU A 32 28.97 7.04 3.44
CA LEU A 32 28.48 8.12 2.60
C LEU A 32 27.29 8.80 3.29
N SER A 33 27.22 10.13 3.16
CA SER A 33 26.10 10.88 3.71
C SER A 33 24.81 10.59 2.92
N PRO A 34 23.62 10.67 3.56
CA PRO A 34 22.36 10.47 2.86
C PRO A 34 22.14 11.43 1.68
N GLN A 35 22.75 12.62 1.71
CA GLN A 35 22.71 13.60 0.63
C GLN A 35 23.54 13.13 -0.57
N GLU A 36 24.77 12.68 -0.35
CA GLU A 36 25.63 12.15 -1.42
C GLU A 36 25.01 10.91 -2.07
N ILE A 37 24.37 10.05 -1.27
CA ILE A 37 23.66 8.88 -1.78
C ILE A 37 22.45 9.30 -2.63
N ALA A 38 21.71 10.32 -2.19
CA ALA A 38 20.57 10.86 -2.93
C ALA A 38 20.99 11.39 -4.30
N ASP A 39 22.09 12.15 -4.33
CA ASP A 39 22.66 12.72 -5.57
C ASP A 39 23.22 11.62 -6.49
N LEU A 40 23.87 10.59 -5.92
CA LEU A 40 24.41 9.45 -6.67
C LEU A 40 23.31 8.59 -7.34
N VAL A 41 22.19 8.39 -6.65
CA VAL A 41 21.05 7.59 -7.14
C VAL A 41 20.09 8.43 -8.00
N GLY A 42 20.16 9.75 -7.92
CA GLY A 42 19.19 10.65 -8.55
C GLY A 42 17.81 10.55 -7.90
N CYS A 43 17.75 10.37 -6.57
CA CYS A 43 16.49 10.27 -5.83
C CYS A 43 16.40 11.30 -4.70
N CYS A 44 15.21 11.48 -4.16
CA CYS A 44 15.00 12.40 -3.05
C CYS A 44 15.71 11.88 -1.78
N ILE A 45 16.34 12.76 -1.00
CA ILE A 45 16.96 12.40 0.30
C ILE A 45 15.98 11.69 1.25
N ARG A 46 14.68 12.05 1.19
CA ARG A 46 13.62 11.38 1.94
C ARG A 46 13.55 9.88 1.63
N THR A 47 13.77 9.49 0.38
CA THR A 47 13.76 8.09 -0.03
C THR A 47 14.93 7.33 0.57
N VAL A 48 16.11 7.96 0.64
CA VAL A 48 17.29 7.39 1.31
C VAL A 48 17.01 7.18 2.80
N TYR A 49 16.49 8.19 3.50
CA TYR A 49 16.11 8.05 4.92
C TYR A 49 15.06 6.98 5.15
N ASN A 50 14.03 6.88 4.29
CA ASN A 50 13.03 5.84 4.40
C ASN A 50 13.66 4.45 4.26
N VAL A 51 14.50 4.23 3.25
CA VAL A 51 15.19 2.94 3.05
C VAL A 51 16.06 2.58 4.25
N LEU A 52 16.82 3.54 4.77
CA LEU A 52 17.67 3.34 5.95
C LEU A 52 16.84 3.04 7.22
N SER A 53 15.71 3.73 7.42
CA SER A 53 14.81 3.48 8.53
C SER A 53 14.19 2.08 8.43
N TYR A 54 13.67 1.69 7.26
CA TYR A 54 13.09 0.37 7.07
C TYR A 54 14.12 -0.75 7.29
N HIS A 55 15.34 -0.56 6.80
CA HIS A 55 16.43 -1.50 7.05
C HIS A 55 16.79 -1.60 8.54
N ARG A 56 16.82 -0.48 9.27
CA ARG A 56 17.10 -0.47 10.70
C ARG A 56 15.98 -1.07 11.55
N ASP A 57 14.74 -0.73 11.24
CA ASP A 57 13.58 -1.01 12.10
C ASP A 57 12.96 -2.38 11.79
N TYR A 58 13.03 -2.85 10.55
CA TYR A 58 12.38 -4.09 10.09
C TYR A 58 13.35 -5.09 9.43
N GLY A 59 14.60 -4.72 9.17
CA GLY A 59 15.54 -5.55 8.41
C GLY A 59 15.15 -5.74 6.95
N THR A 60 14.14 -5.01 6.46
CA THR A 60 13.63 -5.11 5.10
C THR A 60 13.94 -3.85 4.30
N LEU A 61 14.24 -4.03 3.01
CA LEU A 61 14.46 -2.91 2.08
C LEU A 61 13.16 -2.23 1.63
N ARG A 62 12.02 -2.92 1.83
CA ARG A 62 10.69 -2.48 1.43
C ARG A 62 9.75 -2.48 2.64
N ASP A 63 8.77 -1.59 2.58
CA ASP A 63 7.67 -1.56 3.54
C ASP A 63 6.91 -2.91 3.49
N PRO A 64 6.87 -3.68 4.59
CA PRO A 64 6.17 -4.96 4.63
C PRO A 64 4.67 -4.85 4.36
N SER A 65 4.06 -3.68 4.62
CA SER A 65 2.63 -3.44 4.35
C SER A 65 2.30 -3.35 2.86
N THR A 66 3.27 -3.05 2.00
CA THR A 66 3.03 -2.93 0.54
C THR A 66 2.89 -4.27 -0.19
N ARG A 67 3.03 -5.41 0.51
CA ARG A 67 2.73 -6.76 -0.02
C ARG A 67 1.38 -7.32 0.46
N GLY A 68 0.72 -6.66 1.43
CA GLY A 68 -0.55 -7.11 2.00
C GLY A 68 -1.73 -6.40 1.36
N SER A 69 -2.68 -7.18 0.84
CA SER A 69 -4.03 -6.84 0.34
C SER A 69 -4.36 -5.34 0.20
N HIS A 70 -4.56 -4.88 -1.03
CA HIS A 70 -5.14 -3.56 -1.34
C HIS A 70 -6.65 -3.47 -1.01
N GLY A 71 -7.05 -3.95 0.17
CA GLY A 71 -8.43 -3.93 0.64
C GLY A 71 -8.50 -3.98 2.16
N CYS A 72 -9.47 -3.25 2.71
CA CYS A 72 -9.90 -3.41 4.09
C CYS A 72 -10.48 -4.81 4.28
N GLU A 73 -10.28 -5.40 5.46
CA GLU A 73 -10.92 -6.65 5.84
C GLU A 73 -12.45 -6.48 5.69
N ARG A 74 -13.09 -7.42 4.98
CA ARG A 74 -14.53 -7.32 4.71
C ARG A 74 -15.28 -7.54 6.03
N SER A 75 -16.04 -6.54 6.47
CA SER A 75 -16.92 -6.66 7.63
C SER A 75 -18.13 -7.58 7.41
N LEU A 76 -18.47 -7.85 6.13
CA LEU A 76 -19.53 -8.74 5.70
C LEU A 76 -18.94 -9.99 5.05
N ASN A 77 -19.38 -11.15 5.53
CA ASN A 77 -19.12 -12.44 4.91
C ASN A 77 -20.17 -12.75 3.83
N MET A 78 -19.98 -13.84 3.08
CA MET A 78 -20.91 -14.22 2.00
C MET A 78 -22.32 -14.57 2.51
N GLY A 79 -22.43 -15.11 3.73
CA GLY A 79 -23.71 -15.39 4.38
C GLY A 79 -24.49 -14.11 4.70
N ASP A 80 -23.81 -13.09 5.23
CA ASP A 80 -24.41 -11.78 5.47
C ASP A 80 -24.93 -11.17 4.16
N MET A 81 -24.17 -11.27 3.07
CA MET A 81 -24.59 -10.76 1.76
C MET A 81 -25.84 -11.44 1.23
N ASN A 82 -25.94 -12.77 1.35
CA ASN A 82 -27.13 -13.53 0.95
C ASN A 82 -28.35 -13.18 1.81
N TYR A 83 -28.13 -12.95 3.11
CA TYR A 83 -29.17 -12.54 4.04
C TYR A 83 -29.68 -11.13 3.72
N ILE A 84 -28.78 -10.16 3.52
CA ILE A 84 -29.13 -8.79 3.10
C ILE A 84 -29.94 -8.81 1.80
N SER A 85 -29.52 -9.61 0.81
CA SER A 85 -30.26 -9.73 -0.46
C SER A 85 -31.68 -10.24 -0.23
N SER A 86 -31.83 -11.31 0.57
CA SER A 86 -33.14 -11.89 0.89
C SER A 86 -34.02 -10.92 1.68
N LEU A 87 -33.41 -10.12 2.55
CA LEU A 87 -34.08 -9.12 3.38
C LEU A 87 -34.61 -7.95 2.54
N ILE A 88 -33.81 -7.47 1.58
CA ILE A 88 -34.21 -6.43 0.63
C ILE A 88 -35.33 -6.95 -0.29
N ASP A 89 -35.23 -8.20 -0.76
CA ASP A 89 -36.28 -8.82 -1.59
C ASP A 89 -37.62 -8.93 -0.84
N ALA A 90 -37.58 -9.30 0.45
CA ALA A 90 -38.78 -9.39 1.29
C ALA A 90 -39.32 -8.00 1.69
N ARG A 91 -38.45 -7.02 1.91
CA ARG A 91 -38.79 -5.68 2.40
C ARG A 91 -38.01 -4.61 1.61
N PRO A 92 -38.44 -4.24 0.40
CA PRO A 92 -37.68 -3.31 -0.46
C PRO A 92 -37.62 -1.86 0.03
N LYS A 93 -38.36 -1.51 1.09
CA LYS A 93 -38.36 -0.20 1.75
C LYS A 93 -37.58 -0.20 3.07
N ILE A 94 -36.85 -1.26 3.37
CA ILE A 94 -36.06 -1.37 4.61
C ILE A 94 -34.93 -0.33 4.59
N TYR A 95 -34.71 0.31 5.74
CA TYR A 95 -33.64 1.29 5.89
C TYR A 95 -32.31 0.62 6.26
N LEU A 96 -31.21 1.34 6.11
CA LEU A 96 -29.87 0.82 6.37
C LEU A 96 -29.65 0.46 7.84
N ASP A 97 -30.19 1.25 8.77
CA ASP A 97 -30.16 1.00 10.21
C ASP A 97 -30.96 -0.25 10.59
N GLU A 98 -32.12 -0.46 9.96
CA GLU A 98 -32.92 -1.67 10.14
C GLU A 98 -32.17 -2.91 9.63
N ILE A 99 -31.48 -2.84 8.48
CA ILE A 99 -30.63 -3.93 7.99
C ILE A 99 -29.49 -4.23 8.99
N GLN A 100 -28.89 -3.20 9.57
CA GLN A 100 -27.83 -3.36 10.57
C GLN A 100 -28.35 -4.02 11.85
N GLU A 101 -29.53 -3.65 12.32
CA GLU A 101 -30.18 -4.26 13.49
C GLU A 101 -30.51 -5.73 13.23
N GLU A 102 -31.10 -6.07 12.07
CA GLU A 102 -31.39 -7.45 11.69
C GLU A 102 -30.12 -8.30 11.57
N LEU A 103 -29.03 -7.76 11.00
CA LEU A 103 -27.74 -8.44 10.96
C LEU A 103 -27.12 -8.67 12.33
N LEU A 104 -27.28 -7.72 13.26
CA LEU A 104 -26.84 -7.88 14.65
C LEU A 104 -27.66 -8.96 15.36
N ASN A 105 -28.97 -8.98 15.15
CA ASN A 105 -29.87 -9.99 15.73
C ASN A 105 -29.60 -11.40 15.18
N GLN A 106 -29.22 -11.52 13.91
CA GLN A 106 -28.88 -12.82 13.29
C GLN A 106 -27.55 -13.39 13.79
N ARG A 107 -26.59 -12.53 14.13
CA ARG A 107 -25.23 -12.91 14.55
C ARG A 107 -25.12 -13.26 16.04
N ASN A 108 -26.12 -12.89 16.85
CA ASN A 108 -26.27 -13.27 18.27
C ASN A 108 -27.01 -14.61 18.42
#